data_AF-A0A524RUY6-F1
#
_entry.id   AF-A0A524RUY6-F1
#
_cell.length_a   1.000
_cell.length_b   1.000
_cell.length_c   1.000
_cell.angle_alpha   90.00
_cell.angle_beta   90.00
_cell.angle_gamma   90.00
#
_symmetry.space_group_name_H-M   'P 1'
#
loop_
_entity.id
_entity.type
_entity.pdbx_description
1 polymer ?
#
loop_
_entity_poly.entity_id
_entity_poly.type
_entity_poly.pdbx_seq_one_letter_code
_entity_poly.pdbx_strand_id
1 'polypeptide(L)'
;MTVRLYSAVVDPVGAFPMQAERLVHTLMGMAGVPAERIVLYVVDADNYHLVVSRMEQLGCHVVPISPFPGHKYCNKLQQLAPLLKRSFDEVVLLDCDIVVLEDLPAATDGVLAKPVDMPNPPLPVLEKLFDAAGLPLRIMPTDIHGEPTAWANANGGVYVLPRDVTEVLS
;
A
#
# COMPACT_ATOMS: atom_id res chain seq x y z
N MET A 1 -10.61 11.16 18.08
CA MET A 1 -10.26 9.80 17.62
C MET A 1 -9.53 9.97 16.31
N THR A 2 -8.37 9.34 16.17
CA THR A 2 -7.57 9.37 14.93
C THR A 2 -8.35 8.70 13.80
N VAL A 3 -8.45 9.35 12.65
CA VAL A 3 -9.10 8.83 11.44
C VAL A 3 -8.03 8.13 10.59
N ARG A 4 -8.16 6.81 10.49
CA ARG A 4 -7.30 5.95 9.66
C ARG A 4 -8.03 5.49 8.41
N LEU A 5 -7.39 5.61 7.25
CA LEU A 5 -7.84 5.01 6.01
C LEU A 5 -7.01 3.77 5.65
N TYR A 6 -7.62 2.83 4.94
CA TYR A 6 -6.95 1.66 4.36
C TYR A 6 -7.10 1.76 2.85
N SER A 7 -6.00 1.68 2.13
CA SER A 7 -5.99 1.94 0.71
C SER A 7 -5.22 0.90 -0.07
N ALA A 8 -5.77 0.50 -1.21
CA ALA A 8 -5.15 -0.45 -2.12
C ALA A 8 -5.39 -0.02 -3.57
N VAL A 9 -4.43 -0.36 -4.43
CA VAL A 9 -4.59 -0.23 -5.89
C VAL A 9 -4.95 -1.59 -6.47
N VAL A 10 -6.07 -1.64 -7.19
CA VAL A 10 -6.56 -2.82 -7.87
C VAL A 10 -6.16 -2.72 -9.33
N ASP A 11 -5.13 -3.49 -9.69
CA ASP A 11 -4.78 -3.67 -11.08
C ASP A 11 -5.80 -4.57 -11.80
N PRO A 12 -6.19 -4.24 -13.04
CA PRO A 12 -7.21 -4.96 -13.78
C PRO A 12 -6.78 -6.39 -14.21
N VAL A 13 -5.50 -6.72 -14.13
CA VAL A 13 -4.95 -7.93 -14.75
C VAL A 13 -4.78 -9.05 -13.72
N GLY A 14 -5.21 -10.27 -14.07
CA GLY A 14 -4.89 -11.47 -13.30
C GLY A 14 -5.69 -11.62 -12.01
N ALA A 15 -5.01 -11.93 -10.90
CA ALA A 15 -5.65 -12.30 -9.63
C ALA A 15 -6.08 -11.10 -8.76
N PHE A 16 -5.69 -9.87 -9.14
CA PHE A 16 -5.87 -8.66 -8.33
C PHE A 16 -7.32 -8.38 -7.91
N PRO A 17 -8.35 -8.53 -8.76
CA PRO A 17 -9.74 -8.35 -8.32
C PRO A 17 -10.17 -9.29 -7.18
N MET A 18 -9.81 -10.57 -7.29
CA MET A 18 -10.12 -11.57 -6.27
C MET A 18 -9.29 -11.34 -5.00
N GLN A 19 -8.04 -10.90 -5.16
CA GLN A 19 -7.17 -10.52 -4.05
C GLN A 19 -7.74 -9.29 -3.31
N ALA A 20 -8.17 -8.26 -4.03
CA ALA A 20 -8.82 -7.08 -3.46
C ALA A 20 -10.09 -7.44 -2.67
N GLU A 21 -10.91 -8.33 -3.20
CA GLU A 21 -12.10 -8.84 -2.51
C GLU A 21 -11.73 -9.54 -1.19
N ARG A 22 -10.71 -10.41 -1.22
CA ARG A 22 -10.19 -11.05 -0.01
C ARG A 22 -9.67 -10.02 1.00
N LEU A 23 -8.90 -9.03 0.54
CA LEU A 23 -8.38 -7.97 1.38
C LEU A 23 -9.52 -7.24 2.10
N VAL A 24 -10.54 -6.77 1.35
CA VAL A 24 -11.72 -6.09 1.90
C VAL A 24 -12.42 -6.95 2.94
N HIS A 25 -12.68 -8.23 2.64
CA HIS A 25 -13.32 -9.13 3.60
C HIS A 25 -12.50 -9.33 4.87
N THR A 26 -11.16 -9.39 4.77
CA THR A 26 -10.30 -9.57 5.94
C THR A 26 -10.20 -8.29 6.78
N LEU A 27 -10.12 -7.12 6.13
CA LEU A 27 -10.19 -5.82 6.80
C LEU A 27 -11.50 -5.67 7.60
N MET A 28 -12.65 -5.94 6.96
CA MET A 28 -13.95 -5.80 7.60
C MET A 28 -14.22 -6.89 8.64
N GLY A 29 -14.01 -8.15 8.26
CA GLY A 29 -14.46 -9.31 9.04
C GLY A 29 -13.50 -9.73 10.14
N MET A 30 -12.20 -9.47 9.99
CA MET A 30 -11.18 -9.90 10.96
C MET A 30 -10.62 -8.69 11.74
N ALA A 31 -10.26 -7.62 11.05
CA ALA A 31 -9.71 -6.41 11.68
C ALA A 31 -10.79 -5.41 12.14
N GLY A 32 -12.07 -5.64 11.82
CA GLY A 32 -13.17 -4.76 12.22
C GLY A 32 -13.15 -3.38 11.59
N VAL A 33 -12.50 -3.22 10.43
CA VAL A 33 -12.40 -1.95 9.70
C VAL A 33 -13.74 -1.64 9.04
N PRO A 34 -14.37 -0.49 9.34
CA PRO A 34 -15.58 -0.05 8.64
C PRO A 34 -15.32 0.14 7.15
N ALA A 35 -16.27 -0.26 6.29
CA ALA A 35 -16.12 -0.22 4.85
C ALA A 35 -15.85 1.20 4.32
N GLU A 36 -16.42 2.23 4.96
CA GLU A 36 -16.19 3.63 4.61
C GLU A 36 -14.75 4.12 4.85
N ARG A 37 -13.94 3.35 5.59
CA ARG A 37 -12.51 3.62 5.77
C ARG A 37 -11.63 2.92 4.73
N ILE A 38 -12.22 2.12 3.84
CA ILE A 38 -11.52 1.38 2.80
C ILE A 38 -11.65 2.12 1.47
N VAL A 39 -10.51 2.45 0.85
CA VAL A 39 -10.43 3.19 -0.41
C VAL A 39 -9.67 2.37 -1.45
N LEU A 40 -10.39 1.87 -2.44
CA LEU A 40 -9.84 1.09 -3.54
C LEU A 40 -9.66 1.96 -4.78
N TYR A 41 -8.45 2.02 -5.28
CA TYR A 41 -8.09 2.75 -6.49
C TYR A 41 -8.01 1.78 -7.65
N VAL A 42 -8.92 1.88 -8.61
CA VAL A 42 -9.03 0.89 -9.69
C VAL A 42 -8.47 1.46 -10.98
N VAL A 43 -7.44 0.80 -11.50
CA VAL A 43 -6.87 1.14 -12.81
C VAL A 43 -7.80 0.60 -13.91
N ASP A 44 -8.11 1.43 -14.90
CA ASP A 44 -9.00 1.09 -16.03
C ASP A 44 -10.40 0.59 -15.60
N ALA A 45 -10.99 1.25 -14.58
CA ALA A 45 -12.24 0.85 -13.93
C ALA A 45 -13.42 0.53 -14.87
N ASP A 46 -13.52 1.20 -16.03
CA ASP A 46 -14.58 0.97 -17.02
C ASP A 46 -14.60 -0.47 -17.54
N ASN A 47 -13.43 -1.11 -17.64
CA ASN A 47 -13.32 -2.49 -18.08
C ASN A 47 -13.64 -3.50 -16.97
N TYR A 48 -13.82 -3.05 -15.72
CA TYR A 48 -13.94 -3.88 -14.51
C TYR A 48 -15.17 -3.51 -13.66
N HIS A 49 -16.24 -3.09 -14.32
CA HIS A 49 -17.49 -2.65 -13.69
C HIS A 49 -18.07 -3.64 -12.66
N LEU A 50 -17.92 -4.96 -12.85
CA LEU A 50 -18.40 -5.96 -11.88
C LEU A 50 -17.64 -5.90 -10.55
N VAL A 51 -16.31 -5.70 -10.62
CA VAL A 51 -15.44 -5.58 -9.44
C VAL A 51 -15.77 -4.29 -8.72
N VAL A 52 -15.85 -3.18 -9.45
CA VAL A 52 -16.25 -1.86 -8.94
C VAL A 52 -17.60 -1.96 -8.22
N SER A 53 -18.62 -2.47 -8.91
CA SER A 53 -19.97 -2.60 -8.36
C SER A 53 -20.00 -3.44 -7.08
N ARG A 54 -19.24 -4.54 -7.04
CA ARG A 54 -19.17 -5.41 -5.87
C ARG A 54 -18.54 -4.69 -4.67
N MET A 55 -17.44 -3.96 -4.88
CA MET A 55 -16.78 -3.23 -3.79
C MET A 55 -17.64 -2.06 -3.28
N GLU A 56 -18.35 -1.37 -4.17
CA GLU A 56 -19.32 -0.33 -3.79
C GLU A 56 -20.50 -0.92 -3.01
N GLN A 57 -21.00 -2.09 -3.39
CA GLN A 57 -22.06 -2.81 -2.64
C GLN A 57 -21.61 -3.21 -1.23
N LEU A 58 -20.32 -3.45 -1.01
CA LEU A 58 -19.74 -3.69 0.31
C LEU A 58 -19.59 -2.39 1.14
N GLY A 59 -19.86 -1.23 0.55
CA GLY A 59 -19.74 0.09 1.20
C GLY A 59 -18.35 0.71 1.12
N CYS A 60 -17.43 0.13 0.34
CA CYS A 60 -16.10 0.68 0.14
C CYS A 60 -16.14 1.91 -0.78
N HIS A 61 -15.16 2.80 -0.64
CA HIS A 61 -14.94 3.84 -1.62
C HIS A 61 -14.13 3.30 -2.81
N VAL A 62 -14.69 3.36 -4.01
CA VAL A 62 -13.97 3.02 -5.24
C VAL A 62 -13.65 4.29 -6.01
N VAL A 63 -12.38 4.44 -6.41
CA VAL A 63 -11.89 5.62 -7.14
C VAL A 63 -11.20 5.16 -8.42
N PRO A 64 -11.71 5.52 -9.62
CA PRO A 64 -11.01 5.23 -10.85
C PRO A 64 -9.72 6.05 -10.96
N ILE A 65 -8.65 5.42 -11.41
CA ILE A 65 -7.36 6.07 -11.68
C ILE A 65 -6.81 5.66 -13.05
N SER A 66 -5.99 6.53 -13.63
CA SER A 66 -5.22 6.20 -14.82
C SER A 66 -3.97 5.39 -14.46
N PRO A 67 -3.47 4.52 -15.35
CA PRO A 67 -2.18 3.86 -15.14
C PRO A 67 -1.04 4.85 -14.89
N PHE A 68 -0.05 4.45 -14.10
CA PHE A 68 1.15 5.27 -13.88
C PHE A 68 1.91 5.44 -15.21
N PRO A 69 2.37 6.66 -15.54
CA PRO A 69 3.16 6.89 -16.74
C PRO A 69 4.54 6.25 -16.60
N GLY A 70 4.69 5.01 -17.06
CA GLY A 70 5.92 4.25 -16.97
C GLY A 70 5.66 2.78 -16.70
N HIS A 71 6.22 2.26 -15.60
CA HIS A 71 6.11 0.85 -15.26
C HIS A 71 4.85 0.58 -14.44
N LYS A 72 4.10 -0.49 -14.77
CA LYS A 72 2.87 -0.88 -14.06
C LYS A 72 3.04 -1.10 -12.55
N TYR A 73 4.24 -1.51 -12.11
CA TYR A 73 4.56 -1.66 -10.68
C TYR A 73 4.55 -0.34 -9.90
N CYS A 74 4.49 0.80 -10.59
CA CYS A 74 4.32 2.11 -9.99
C CYS A 74 2.85 2.53 -9.87
N ASN A 75 1.88 1.71 -10.30
CA ASN A 75 0.45 2.04 -10.18
C ASN A 75 0.03 2.32 -8.74
N LYS A 76 0.70 1.70 -7.76
CA LYS A 76 0.51 1.99 -6.33
C LYS A 76 0.69 3.47 -6.00
N LEU A 77 1.57 4.19 -6.70
CA LEU A 77 1.81 5.62 -6.45
C LEU A 77 0.66 6.52 -6.91
N GLN A 78 -0.15 6.07 -7.88
CA GLN A 78 -1.28 6.85 -8.40
C GLN A 78 -2.39 7.10 -7.37
N GLN A 79 -2.38 6.37 -6.25
CA GLN A 79 -3.35 6.58 -5.18
C GLN A 79 -3.06 7.82 -4.32
N LEU A 80 -1.80 8.27 -4.25
CA LEU A 80 -1.34 9.26 -3.25
C LEU A 80 -2.04 10.63 -3.41
N ALA A 81 -1.96 11.24 -4.60
CA ALA A 81 -2.56 12.56 -4.82
C ALA A 81 -4.09 12.57 -4.66
N PRO A 82 -4.86 11.59 -5.18
CA PRO A 82 -6.28 11.47 -4.89
C PRO A 82 -6.60 11.24 -3.41
N LEU A 83 -5.75 10.51 -2.68
CA LEU A 83 -5.95 10.20 -1.27
C LEU A 83 -5.88 11.46 -0.40
N LEU A 84 -4.97 12.39 -0.69
CA LEU A 84 -4.85 13.67 0.02
C LEU A 84 -6.13 14.53 0.01
N LYS A 85 -7.03 14.30 -0.96
CA LYS A 85 -8.33 14.97 -1.03
C LYS A 85 -9.31 14.49 0.05
N ARG A 86 -8.97 13.43 0.78
CA ARG A 86 -9.77 12.86 1.88
C ARG A 86 -9.26 13.35 3.24
N SER A 87 -10.16 13.36 4.22
CA SER A 87 -9.80 13.63 5.61
C SER A 87 -9.33 12.34 6.28
N PHE A 88 -8.09 12.37 6.77
CA PHE A 88 -7.46 11.29 7.52
C PHE A 88 -6.26 11.87 8.27
N ASP A 89 -5.89 11.22 9.37
CA ASP A 89 -4.67 11.49 10.13
C ASP A 89 -3.56 10.52 9.71
N GLU A 90 -3.93 9.29 9.35
CA GLU A 90 -3.02 8.23 8.92
C GLU A 90 -3.66 7.37 7.81
N VAL A 91 -2.82 6.82 6.92
CA VAL A 91 -3.25 5.85 5.90
C VAL A 91 -2.40 4.60 5.94
N VAL A 92 -3.05 3.45 5.76
CA VAL A 92 -2.42 2.17 5.50
C VAL A 92 -2.47 1.89 4.00
N LEU A 93 -1.32 1.83 3.34
CA LEU A 93 -1.21 1.42 1.93
C LEU A 93 -0.93 -0.08 1.84
N LEU A 94 -1.87 -0.82 1.25
CA LEU A 94 -1.86 -2.28 1.16
C LEU A 94 -1.76 -2.73 -0.30
N ASP A 95 -1.03 -3.82 -0.53
CA ASP A 95 -1.21 -4.59 -1.76
C ASP A 95 -2.47 -5.46 -1.65
N CYS A 96 -3.08 -5.76 -2.80
CA CYS A 96 -4.31 -6.54 -2.82
C CYS A 96 -4.14 -7.96 -2.28
N ASP A 97 -2.94 -8.54 -2.32
CA ASP A 97 -2.66 -9.90 -1.91
C ASP A 97 -2.42 -10.08 -0.40
N ILE A 98 -2.53 -8.99 0.37
CA ILE A 98 -2.46 -9.00 1.83
C ILE A 98 -3.74 -9.58 2.45
N VAL A 99 -3.56 -10.32 3.54
CA VAL A 99 -4.62 -10.76 4.44
C VAL A 99 -4.40 -10.08 5.78
N VAL A 100 -5.41 -9.36 6.26
CA VAL A 100 -5.34 -8.64 7.54
C VAL A 100 -6.12 -9.43 8.59
N LEU A 101 -5.46 -9.88 9.65
CA LEU A 101 -6.08 -10.69 10.71
C LEU A 101 -6.50 -9.87 11.93
N GLU A 102 -5.84 -8.74 12.16
CA GLU A 102 -6.08 -7.83 13.28
C GLU A 102 -5.70 -6.40 12.87
N ASP A 103 -6.00 -5.42 13.73
CA ASP A 103 -5.66 -4.03 13.44
C ASP A 103 -4.13 -3.83 13.36
N LEU A 104 -3.70 -3.00 12.41
CA LEU A 104 -2.30 -2.72 12.18
C LEU A 104 -1.78 -1.68 13.19
N PRO A 105 -0.52 -1.80 13.62
CA PRO A 105 0.09 -0.80 14.49
C PRO A 105 0.08 0.59 13.85
N ALA A 106 -0.14 1.61 14.66
CA ALA A 106 0.01 3.00 14.23
C ALA A 106 1.48 3.36 14.01
N ALA A 107 1.71 4.21 13.03
CA ALA A 107 2.95 4.94 12.90
C ALA A 107 3.02 5.98 14.03
N THR A 108 3.90 5.76 15.01
CA THR A 108 4.09 6.70 16.12
C THR A 108 5.00 7.85 15.73
N ASP A 109 6.08 7.57 14.99
CA ASP A 109 7.09 8.53 14.55
C ASP A 109 7.61 8.15 13.14
N GLY A 110 6.96 8.68 12.09
CA GLY A 110 7.40 8.51 10.70
C GLY A 110 6.68 7.40 9.94
N VAL A 111 7.38 6.68 9.06
CA VAL A 111 6.80 5.60 8.25
C VAL A 111 7.01 4.27 8.92
N LEU A 112 5.93 3.49 9.06
CA LEU A 112 6.03 2.09 9.38
C LEU A 112 5.81 1.27 8.11
N ALA A 113 6.68 0.29 7.87
CA ALA A 113 6.55 -0.60 6.72
C ALA A 113 7.07 -1.99 7.06
N LYS A 114 6.54 -3.00 6.38
CA LYS A 114 7.07 -4.36 6.49
C LYS A 114 8.44 -4.42 5.80
N PRO A 115 9.49 -5.02 6.40
CA PRO A 115 10.73 -5.31 5.69
C PRO A 115 10.49 -6.17 4.43
N VAL A 116 11.33 -6.01 3.40
CA VAL A 116 11.22 -6.85 2.20
C VAL A 116 11.43 -8.33 2.54
N ASP A 117 10.73 -9.21 1.82
CA ASP A 117 10.77 -10.65 2.05
C ASP A 117 12.14 -11.26 1.72
N MET A 118 12.72 -10.77 0.64
CA MET A 118 13.94 -11.24 -0.02
C MET A 118 14.78 -10.03 -0.43
N PRO A 119 16.10 -10.14 -0.61
CA PRO A 119 16.96 -9.01 -0.97
C PRO A 119 16.77 -8.61 -2.44
N ASN A 120 15.60 -8.04 -2.74
CA ASN A 120 15.21 -7.56 -4.05
C ASN A 120 14.75 -6.09 -3.93
N PRO A 121 15.54 -5.10 -4.41
CA PRO A 121 16.81 -5.28 -5.10
C PRO A 121 17.94 -5.77 -4.17
N PRO A 122 19.01 -6.40 -4.71
CA PRO A 122 20.14 -6.87 -3.92
C PRO A 122 20.90 -5.73 -3.21
N LEU A 123 21.53 -6.04 -2.07
CA LEU A 123 22.25 -5.05 -1.25
C LEU A 123 23.25 -4.18 -2.05
N PRO A 124 24.06 -4.70 -2.98
CA PRO A 124 24.98 -3.86 -3.76
C PRO A 124 24.30 -2.80 -4.65
N VAL A 125 23.04 -3.03 -5.03
CA VAL A 125 22.24 -2.04 -5.76
C VAL A 125 21.76 -0.96 -4.78
N LEU A 126 21.29 -1.37 -3.60
CA LEU A 126 20.86 -0.46 -2.54
C LEU A 126 22.02 0.43 -2.05
N GLU A 127 23.21 -0.13 -1.87
CA GLU A 127 24.43 0.62 -1.50
C GLU A 127 24.70 1.78 -2.45
N LYS A 128 24.62 1.52 -3.76
CA LYS A 128 24.80 2.55 -4.79
C LYS A 128 23.70 3.62 -4.74
N LEU A 129 22.45 3.23 -4.46
CA LEU A 129 21.34 4.17 -4.35
C LEU A 129 21.50 5.09 -3.13
N PHE A 130 21.89 4.53 -1.98
CA PHE A 130 22.14 5.30 -0.76
C PHE A 130 23.33 6.25 -0.92
N ASP A 131 24.43 5.77 -1.50
CA ASP A 131 25.62 6.59 -1.80
C ASP A 131 25.29 7.75 -2.76
N ALA A 132 24.59 7.46 -3.86
CA ALA A 132 24.16 8.47 -4.82
C ALA A 132 23.18 9.51 -4.22
N ALA A 133 22.38 9.10 -3.23
CA ALA A 133 21.46 9.99 -2.53
C ALA A 133 22.13 10.75 -1.36
N GLY A 134 23.39 10.46 -1.02
CA GLY A 134 24.05 11.02 0.16
C GLY A 134 23.39 10.61 1.48
N LEU A 135 22.73 9.44 1.51
CA LEU A 135 21.98 8.95 2.66
C LEU A 135 22.75 7.86 3.42
N PRO A 136 22.62 7.81 4.76
CA PRO A 136 23.25 6.76 5.54
C PRO A 136 22.58 5.40 5.28
N LEU A 137 23.38 4.41 4.90
CA LEU A 137 22.94 3.02 4.82
C LEU A 137 23.09 2.33 6.17
N ARG A 138 22.00 1.72 6.63
CA ARG A 138 21.98 0.73 7.72
C ARG A 138 21.52 -0.60 7.15
N ILE A 139 22.31 -1.64 7.39
CA ILE A 139 21.98 -3.01 6.97
C ILE A 139 21.02 -3.62 7.99
N MET A 140 19.98 -4.31 7.51
CA MET A 140 18.99 -5.05 8.29
C MET A 140 18.71 -6.41 7.62
N PRO A 141 18.19 -7.40 8.35
CA PRO A 141 17.74 -8.67 7.76
C PRO A 141 16.44 -8.51 6.96
N THR A 142 16.27 -9.30 5.91
CA THR A 142 14.98 -9.54 5.23
C THR A 142 14.05 -10.39 6.10
N ASP A 143 12.75 -10.39 5.78
CA ASP A 143 11.72 -11.03 6.62
C ASP A 143 11.75 -12.58 6.58
N ILE A 144 11.86 -13.20 5.40
CA ILE A 144 11.70 -14.67 5.26
C ILE A 144 13.00 -15.44 5.54
N HIS A 145 14.16 -14.89 5.13
CA HIS A 145 15.45 -15.60 5.18
C HIS A 145 16.57 -14.85 5.92
N GLY A 146 16.30 -13.64 6.42
CA GLY A 146 17.29 -12.86 7.16
C GLY A 146 18.51 -12.44 6.34
N GLU A 147 18.40 -12.42 5.01
CA GLU A 147 19.47 -11.98 4.13
C GLU A 147 19.73 -10.47 4.30
N PRO A 148 20.95 -9.97 4.06
CA PRO A 148 21.24 -8.55 4.20
C PRO A 148 20.45 -7.67 3.22
N THR A 149 19.81 -6.62 3.73
CA THR A 149 19.15 -5.58 2.94
C THR A 149 19.28 -4.20 3.60
N ALA A 150 18.80 -3.14 2.95
CA ALA A 150 18.82 -1.79 3.51
C ALA A 150 17.63 -1.56 4.43
N TRP A 151 17.80 -0.72 5.46
CA TRP A 151 16.74 -0.42 6.43
C TRP A 151 15.45 0.17 5.82
N ALA A 152 15.57 0.86 4.70
CA ALA A 152 14.44 1.45 3.97
C ALA A 152 13.91 0.54 2.84
N ASN A 153 14.50 -0.65 2.65
CA ASN A 153 14.00 -1.59 1.66
C ASN A 153 12.81 -2.38 2.22
N ALA A 154 11.64 -1.77 2.09
CA ALA A 154 10.38 -2.32 2.55
C ALA A 154 9.72 -3.21 1.47
N ASN A 155 8.97 -4.21 1.93
CA ASN A 155 8.01 -4.90 1.09
C ASN A 155 6.91 -3.90 0.71
N GLY A 156 6.67 -3.78 -0.60
CA GLY A 156 5.61 -2.93 -1.14
C GLY A 156 4.24 -3.18 -0.52
N GLY A 157 4.00 -4.36 0.04
CA GLY A 157 2.70 -4.84 0.51
C GLY A 157 2.07 -4.08 1.66
N VAL A 158 2.83 -3.48 2.58
CA VAL A 158 2.27 -2.79 3.77
C VAL A 158 3.09 -1.56 4.12
N TYR A 159 2.45 -0.39 4.06
CA TYR A 159 2.94 0.86 4.62
C TYR A 159 1.88 1.48 5.52
N VAL A 160 2.30 2.13 6.60
CA VAL A 160 1.48 3.00 7.43
C VAL A 160 2.14 4.37 7.42
N LEU A 161 1.42 5.36 6.90
CA LEU A 161 1.91 6.70 6.64
C LEU A 161 1.05 7.73 7.39
N PRO A 162 1.67 8.57 8.21
CA PRO A 162 1.06 9.81 8.66
C PRO A 162 0.70 10.72 7.48
N ARG A 163 -0.28 11.61 7.69
CA ARG A 163 -0.74 12.54 6.65
C ARG A 163 0.37 13.43 6.12
N ASP A 164 1.17 14.04 6.99
CA ASP A 164 2.27 14.94 6.64
C ASP A 164 3.33 14.25 5.77
N VAL A 165 3.64 12.98 6.04
CA VAL A 165 4.51 12.18 5.17
C VAL A 165 3.86 11.92 3.81
N THR A 166 2.57 11.61 3.79
CA THR A 166 1.82 11.38 2.54
C THR A 166 1.78 12.63 1.66
N GLU A 167 1.72 13.82 2.27
CA GLU A 167 1.76 15.12 1.59
C GLU A 167 3.10 15.36 0.88
N VAL A 168 4.21 14.94 1.48
CA VAL A 168 5.56 15.06 0.88
C VAL A 168 5.76 14.09 -0.30
N LEU A 169 5.06 12.96 -0.31
CA LEU A 169 5.19 11.89 -1.31
C LEU A 169 4.29 12.05 -2.54
N SER A 170 3.32 12.98 -2.51
CA SER A 170 2.31 13.17 -3.56
C SER A 170 2.69 14.26 -4.56
#